data_AF-A0A1I3U384-F1
#
_entry.id   AF-A0A1I3U384-F1
#
_cell.length_a   1.000
_cell.length_b   1.000
_cell.length_c   1.000
_cell.angle_alpha   90.00
_cell.angle_beta   90.00
_cell.angle_gamma   90.00
#
_symmetry.space_group_name_H-M   'P 1'
#
loop_
_entity.id
_entity.type
_entity.pdbx_description
1 polymer ?
#
loop_
_entity_poly.entity_id
_entity_poly.type
_entity_poly.pdbx_seq_one_letter_code
_entity_poly.pdbx_strand_id
1 'polypeptide(L)'
;MIFSILALLFSVIVMVYCLDYILLYSTQNKLKNDLNAAVHAGSLSINEVELAEGNFKLDTTTPGISAQDMFYKYLRLNMGLDLNNIAVTGSKLKQGTPVHVDELIYIDNETGTLLNLGTKPTTCSYSLVASRTTCAVTLNSGSSTEITRFIDETIVGPSIVAVVDTIHEGIGSLSDEPLLLPAVQEVYFTK
;
A
#
# COMPACT_ATOMS: atom_id res chain seq x y z
N MET A 1 -47.57 17.48 3.63
CA MET A 1 -46.46 18.16 2.92
C MET A 1 -45.16 18.17 3.70
N ILE A 2 -45.12 18.64 4.95
CA ILE A 2 -43.87 18.73 5.73
C ILE A 2 -43.19 17.36 5.92
N PHE A 3 -43.94 16.33 6.31
CA PHE A 3 -43.41 14.96 6.43
C PHE A 3 -42.89 14.38 5.10
N SER A 4 -43.51 14.76 3.98
CA SER A 4 -43.12 14.36 2.63
C SER A 4 -41.75 14.94 2.26
N ILE A 5 -41.52 16.21 2.60
CA ILE A 5 -40.25 16.91 2.35
C ILE A 5 -39.15 16.34 3.25
N LEU A 6 -39.45 16.08 4.53
CA LEU A 6 -38.51 15.45 5.47
C LEU A 6 -38.08 14.05 5.00
N ALA A 7 -39.02 13.23 4.53
CA ALA A 7 -38.71 11.89 4.00
C ALA A 7 -37.84 11.97 2.73
N LEU A 8 -38.11 12.92 1.83
CA LEU A 8 -37.31 13.14 0.63
C LEU A 8 -35.90 13.60 0.98
N LEU A 9 -35.77 14.52 1.94
CA LEU A 9 -34.47 15.04 2.39
C LEU A 9 -33.63 13.92 3.03
N PHE A 10 -34.25 13.07 3.86
CA PHE A 10 -33.59 11.88 4.41
C PHE A 10 -33.13 10.90 3.34
N SER A 11 -33.98 10.63 2.34
CA SER A 11 -33.64 9.76 1.21
C SER A 11 -32.44 10.29 0.42
N VAL A 12 -32.39 11.60 0.17
CA VAL A 12 -31.24 12.24 -0.52
C VAL A 12 -29.96 12.12 0.30
N ILE A 13 -30.01 12.31 1.62
CA ILE A 13 -28.83 12.17 2.49
C ILE A 13 -28.31 10.73 2.44
N VAL A 14 -29.19 9.73 2.57
CA VAL A 14 -28.80 8.31 2.49
C VAL A 14 -28.19 8.00 1.12
N MET A 15 -28.76 8.53 0.04
CA MET A 15 -28.22 8.34 -1.31
C MET A 15 -26.81 8.94 -1.46
N VAL A 16 -26.57 10.14 -0.93
CA VAL A 16 -25.23 10.77 -0.96
C VAL A 16 -24.22 9.94 -0.19
N TYR A 17 -24.58 9.45 0.99
CA TYR A 17 -23.72 8.58 1.80
C TYR A 17 -23.41 7.25 1.09
N CYS A 18 -24.41 6.63 0.45
CA CYS A 18 -24.19 5.41 -0.33
C CYS A 18 -23.27 5.65 -1.54
N LEU A 19 -23.42 6.78 -2.23
CA LEU A 19 -22.56 7.12 -3.38
C LEU A 19 -21.10 7.34 -2.94
N ASP A 20 -20.91 8.07 -1.84
CA ASP A 20 -19.59 8.30 -1.25
C ASP A 20 -18.90 6.98 -0.91
N TYR A 21 -19.60 6.09 -0.23
CA TYR A 21 -19.09 4.77 0.12
C TYR A 21 -18.71 3.92 -1.12
N ILE A 22 -19.50 3.99 -2.19
CA ILE A 22 -19.19 3.29 -3.46
C ILE A 22 -17.92 3.87 -4.10
N LEU A 23 -17.74 5.19 -4.09
CA LEU A 23 -16.55 5.84 -4.63
C LEU A 23 -15.30 5.54 -3.80
N LEU A 24 -15.42 5.57 -2.47
CA LEU A 24 -14.37 5.16 -1.54
C LEU A 24 -13.89 3.75 -1.85
N TYR A 25 -14.81 2.79 -1.92
CA TYR A 25 -14.47 1.39 -2.19
C TYR A 25 -13.88 1.17 -3.59
N SER A 26 -14.41 1.87 -4.60
CA SER A 26 -13.85 1.82 -5.96
C SER A 26 -12.41 2.35 -6.01
N THR A 27 -12.16 3.47 -5.32
CA THR A 27 -10.84 4.09 -5.22
C THR A 27 -9.87 3.18 -4.50
N GLN A 28 -10.28 2.63 -3.35
CA GLN A 28 -9.49 1.70 -2.55
C GLN A 28 -9.04 0.48 -3.36
N ASN A 29 -9.95 -0.14 -4.12
CA ASN A 29 -9.63 -1.32 -4.93
C ASN A 29 -8.68 -1.01 -6.09
N LYS A 30 -8.85 0.13 -6.77
CA LYS A 30 -7.94 0.55 -7.84
C LYS A 30 -6.54 0.80 -7.30
N LEU A 31 -6.44 1.54 -6.21
CA LEU A 31 -5.15 1.83 -5.57
C LEU A 31 -4.48 0.56 -5.04
N LYS A 32 -5.25 -0.38 -4.48
CA LYS A 32 -4.73 -1.68 -4.06
C LYS A 32 -4.13 -2.45 -5.23
N ASN A 33 -4.79 -2.48 -6.39
CA ASN A 33 -4.25 -3.14 -7.58
C ASN A 33 -2.97 -2.46 -8.09
N ASP A 34 -2.93 -1.14 -8.07
CA ASP A 34 -1.76 -0.36 -8.50
C ASP A 34 -0.57 -0.53 -7.56
N LEU A 35 -0.85 -0.59 -6.26
CA LEU A 35 0.12 -0.88 -5.23
C LEU A 35 0.66 -2.30 -5.38
N ASN A 36 -0.21 -3.30 -5.56
CA ASN A 36 0.20 -4.68 -5.82
C ASN A 36 1.12 -4.77 -7.05
N ALA A 37 0.81 -4.06 -8.13
CA ALA A 37 1.67 -4.01 -9.30
C ALA A 37 3.04 -3.35 -9.03
N ALA A 38 3.09 -2.33 -8.16
CA ALA A 38 4.33 -1.70 -7.75
C ALA A 38 5.20 -2.60 -6.86
N VAL A 39 4.59 -3.26 -5.87
CA VAL A 39 5.26 -4.26 -5.01
C VAL A 39 5.75 -5.42 -5.86
N HIS A 40 4.98 -5.84 -6.86
CA HIS A 40 5.40 -6.86 -7.81
C HIS A 40 6.62 -6.47 -8.63
N ALA A 41 6.63 -5.26 -9.19
CA ALA A 41 7.80 -4.79 -9.91
C ALA A 41 9.04 -4.68 -9.01
N GLY A 42 8.87 -4.24 -7.76
CA GLY A 42 9.94 -4.22 -6.77
C GLY A 42 10.47 -5.63 -6.48
N SER A 43 9.59 -6.62 -6.33
CA SER A 43 9.98 -8.00 -6.04
C SER A 43 10.77 -8.66 -7.19
N LEU A 44 10.67 -8.15 -8.41
CA LEU A 44 11.44 -8.66 -9.54
C LEU A 44 12.89 -8.15 -9.58
N SER A 45 13.27 -7.23 -8.68
CA SER A 45 14.63 -6.74 -8.56
C SER A 45 15.50 -7.77 -7.83
N ILE A 46 16.08 -8.71 -8.58
CA ILE A 46 16.96 -9.76 -8.04
C ILE A 46 18.41 -9.34 -8.22
N ASN A 47 19.22 -9.59 -7.19
CA ASN A 47 20.67 -9.40 -7.27
C ASN A 47 21.30 -10.48 -8.16
N GLU A 48 21.83 -10.08 -9.32
CA GLU A 48 22.43 -11.00 -10.30
C GLU A 48 23.66 -11.74 -9.77
N VAL A 49 24.41 -11.15 -8.82
CA VAL A 49 25.60 -11.77 -8.22
C VAL A 49 25.19 -12.93 -7.31
N GLU A 50 24.23 -12.68 -6.42
CA GLU A 50 23.68 -13.71 -5.53
C GLU A 50 22.96 -14.80 -6.34
N LEU A 51 22.28 -14.42 -7.43
CA LEU A 51 21.64 -15.36 -8.34
C LEU A 51 22.65 -16.27 -9.04
N ALA A 52 23.83 -15.75 -9.41
CA ALA A 52 24.90 -16.55 -10.00
C ALA A 52 25.48 -17.58 -9.01
N GLU A 53 25.41 -17.30 -7.72
CA GLU A 53 25.77 -18.22 -6.63
C GLU A 53 24.63 -19.19 -6.26
N GLY A 54 23.43 -19.01 -6.83
CA GLY A 54 22.25 -19.82 -6.59
C GLY A 54 21.39 -19.36 -5.40
N ASN A 55 21.67 -18.18 -4.83
CA ASN A 55 20.89 -17.58 -3.75
C ASN A 55 19.84 -16.63 -4.31
N PHE A 56 18.63 -16.64 -3.75
CA PHE A 56 17.54 -15.78 -4.22
C PHE A 56 17.37 -14.57 -3.29
N LYS A 57 18.12 -13.50 -3.58
CA LYS A 57 18.06 -12.25 -2.82
C LYS A 57 17.66 -11.07 -3.71
N LEU A 58 16.84 -10.18 -3.15
CA LEU A 58 16.53 -8.92 -3.83
C LEU A 58 17.72 -7.98 -3.82
N ASP A 59 17.88 -7.21 -4.89
CA ASP A 59 18.87 -6.15 -4.92
C ASP A 59 18.38 -4.97 -4.08
N THR A 60 19.07 -4.71 -2.98
CA THR A 60 18.78 -3.60 -2.06
C THR A 60 19.84 -2.50 -2.14
N THR A 61 20.86 -2.68 -2.97
CA THR A 61 22.09 -1.89 -2.93
C THR A 61 22.38 -1.12 -4.21
N THR A 62 21.99 -1.64 -5.38
CA THR A 62 22.34 -1.01 -6.65
C THR A 62 21.37 0.11 -7.02
N PRO A 63 21.84 1.36 -7.15
CA PRO A 63 20.95 2.49 -7.46
C PRO A 63 20.24 2.33 -8.80
N GLY A 64 18.96 2.65 -8.85
CA GLY A 64 18.12 2.65 -10.06
C GLY A 64 17.58 1.28 -10.46
N ILE A 65 18.17 0.19 -9.95
CA ILE A 65 17.64 -1.17 -10.09
C ILE A 65 17.23 -1.78 -8.75
N SER A 66 17.55 -1.15 -7.61
CA SER A 66 17.18 -1.65 -6.30
C SER A 66 15.67 -1.90 -6.21
N ALA A 67 15.28 -2.86 -5.39
CA ALA A 67 13.90 -3.19 -5.09
C ALA A 67 13.09 -1.96 -4.65
N GLN A 68 13.73 -1.07 -3.89
CA GLN A 68 13.15 0.20 -3.47
C GLN A 68 12.92 1.16 -4.65
N ASP A 69 13.92 1.35 -5.50
CA ASP A 69 13.82 2.25 -6.66
C ASP A 69 12.78 1.76 -7.66
N MET A 70 12.76 0.45 -7.91
CA MET A 70 11.76 -0.20 -8.75
C MET A 70 10.36 -0.03 -8.16
N PHE A 71 10.18 -0.28 -6.87
CA PHE A 71 8.91 -0.05 -6.19
C PHE A 71 8.42 1.40 -6.37
N TYR A 72 9.25 2.41 -6.05
CA TYR A 72 8.85 3.81 -6.19
C TYR A 72 8.58 4.22 -7.63
N LYS A 73 9.38 3.73 -8.58
CA LYS A 73 9.17 4.00 -10.00
C LYS A 73 7.80 3.52 -10.47
N TYR A 74 7.45 2.26 -10.17
CA TYR A 74 6.18 1.69 -10.59
C TYR A 74 5.00 2.21 -9.77
N LEU A 75 5.19 2.53 -8.49
CA LEU A 75 4.17 3.21 -7.67
C LEU A 75 3.74 4.53 -8.33
N ARG A 76 4.72 5.37 -8.69
CA ARG A 76 4.48 6.67 -9.32
C ARG A 76 3.85 6.54 -10.70
N LEU A 77 4.32 5.58 -11.51
CA LEU A 77 3.74 5.32 -12.83
C LEU A 77 2.30 4.80 -12.75
N ASN A 78 2.01 3.87 -11.84
CA ASN A 78 0.70 3.21 -11.75
C ASN A 78 -0.37 4.13 -11.16
N MET A 79 0.00 4.96 -10.17
CA MET A 79 -0.93 5.88 -9.50
C MET A 79 -0.97 7.29 -10.13
N GLY A 80 0.02 7.63 -10.97
CA GLY A 80 0.16 8.96 -11.56
C GLY A 80 0.64 9.98 -10.54
N LEU A 81 1.82 9.74 -9.96
CA LEU A 81 2.40 10.60 -8.93
C LEU A 81 3.64 11.33 -9.45
N ASP A 82 3.94 12.48 -8.85
CA ASP A 82 5.20 13.20 -9.06
C ASP A 82 6.36 12.58 -8.26
N LEU A 83 7.53 13.24 -8.29
CA LEU A 83 8.72 12.80 -7.56
C LEU A 83 8.55 12.89 -6.03
N ASN A 84 7.59 13.66 -5.54
CA ASN A 84 7.25 13.81 -4.13
C ASN A 84 6.09 12.90 -3.69
N ASN A 85 5.67 11.98 -4.56
CA ASN A 85 4.52 11.10 -4.35
C ASN A 85 3.18 11.85 -4.19
N ILE A 86 3.05 12.98 -4.90
CA ILE A 86 1.81 13.76 -4.96
C ILE A 86 1.10 13.48 -6.29
N ALA A 87 -0.19 13.26 -6.23
CA ALA A 87 -1.05 13.00 -7.37
C ALA A 87 -1.05 14.18 -8.38
N VAL A 88 -0.68 13.91 -9.64
CA VAL A 88 -0.66 14.92 -10.72
C VAL A 88 -1.99 14.97 -11.49
N THR A 89 -2.20 15.99 -12.31
CA THR A 89 -3.40 16.07 -13.16
C THR A 89 -3.51 14.83 -14.07
N GLY A 90 -4.65 14.13 -14.01
CA GLY A 90 -4.87 12.88 -14.74
C GLY A 90 -4.49 11.60 -13.98
N SER A 91 -4.03 11.73 -12.72
CA SER A 91 -3.86 10.60 -11.81
C SER A 91 -5.18 9.91 -11.48
N LYS A 92 -5.08 8.71 -10.90
CA LYS A 92 -6.24 7.98 -10.38
C LYS A 92 -6.78 8.55 -9.06
N LEU A 93 -5.91 9.26 -8.34
CA LEU A 93 -6.24 10.08 -7.18
C LEU A 93 -6.66 11.48 -7.62
N LYS A 94 -7.27 12.24 -6.70
CA LYS A 94 -7.51 13.66 -6.94
C LYS A 94 -6.15 14.39 -6.99
N GLN A 95 -6.04 15.39 -7.86
CA GLN A 95 -4.81 16.17 -7.97
C GLN A 95 -4.47 16.82 -6.62
N GLY A 96 -3.20 16.70 -6.22
CA GLY A 96 -2.70 17.27 -4.96
C GLY A 96 -2.82 16.33 -3.75
N THR A 97 -3.48 15.18 -3.88
CA THR A 97 -3.52 14.18 -2.81
C THR A 97 -2.12 13.57 -2.61
N PRO A 98 -1.55 13.64 -1.40
CA PRO A 98 -0.28 12.99 -1.10
C PRO A 98 -0.48 11.50 -0.87
N VAL A 99 0.49 10.71 -1.33
CA VAL A 99 0.59 9.28 -1.06
C VAL A 99 1.86 9.08 -0.23
N HIS A 100 1.72 8.66 1.02
CA HIS A 100 2.88 8.35 1.84
C HIS A 100 3.11 6.84 1.87
N VAL A 101 4.38 6.46 1.80
CA VAL A 101 4.81 5.07 1.97
C VAL A 101 5.26 4.96 3.40
N ASP A 102 4.37 4.47 4.26
CA ASP A 102 4.68 4.27 5.66
C ASP A 102 5.69 3.15 5.86
N GLU A 103 5.52 2.04 5.12
CA GLU A 103 6.38 0.88 5.22
C GLU A 103 6.78 0.34 3.86
N LEU A 104 8.04 -0.09 3.78
CA LEU A 104 8.55 -0.90 2.70
C LEU A 104 9.56 -1.88 3.31
N ILE A 105 9.24 -3.15 3.33
CA ILE A 105 10.01 -4.17 4.03
C ILE A 105 10.39 -5.25 3.04
N TYR A 106 11.67 -5.55 3.01
CA TYR A 106 12.22 -6.70 2.34
C TYR A 106 12.37 -7.85 3.34
N ILE A 107 11.94 -9.03 2.91
CA ILE A 107 11.99 -10.26 3.70
C ILE A 107 12.85 -11.25 2.95
N ASP A 108 14.02 -11.52 3.52
CA ASP A 108 14.89 -12.58 3.06
C ASP A 108 14.43 -13.91 3.71
N ASN A 109 13.88 -14.79 2.89
CA ASN A 109 13.37 -16.08 3.35
C ASN A 109 14.51 -17.03 3.80
N GLU A 110 15.71 -16.91 3.22
CA GLU A 110 16.82 -17.82 3.51
C GLU A 110 17.44 -17.51 4.88
N THR A 111 17.62 -16.23 5.18
CA THR A 111 18.24 -15.77 6.45
C THR A 111 17.21 -15.42 7.53
N GLY A 112 15.95 -15.25 7.14
CA GLY A 112 14.89 -14.75 8.02
C GLY A 112 15.07 -13.30 8.44
N THR A 113 15.90 -12.55 7.73
CA THR A 113 16.16 -11.16 8.03
C THR A 113 15.08 -10.25 7.45
N LEU A 114 14.66 -9.29 8.26
CA LEU A 114 13.77 -8.22 7.87
C LEU A 114 14.60 -6.96 7.65
N LEU A 115 14.60 -6.46 6.42
CA LEU A 115 15.22 -5.19 6.10
C LEU A 115 14.11 -4.15 5.86
N ASN A 116 14.03 -3.16 6.74
CA ASN A 116 13.15 -2.02 6.52
C ASN A 116 13.82 -1.05 5.55
N LEU A 117 13.24 -0.92 4.35
CA LEU A 117 13.61 0.02 3.31
C LEU A 117 12.80 1.33 3.41
N GLY A 118 11.86 1.43 4.35
CA GLY A 118 11.03 2.60 4.63
C GLY A 118 11.59 3.51 5.73
N THR A 119 10.90 4.64 5.93
CA THR A 119 11.30 5.68 6.91
C THR A 119 10.63 5.58 8.27
N LYS A 120 9.50 4.88 8.39
CA LYS A 120 8.80 4.69 9.68
C LYS A 120 8.91 3.21 10.10
N PRO A 121 9.54 2.90 11.24
CA PRO A 121 9.59 1.54 11.73
C PRO A 121 8.29 1.20 12.45
N THR A 122 7.65 0.13 12.01
CA THR A 122 6.58 -0.54 12.75
C THR A 122 7.03 -1.93 13.18
N THR A 123 6.20 -2.54 14.04
CA THR A 123 6.44 -3.87 14.60
C THR A 123 6.10 -4.94 13.57
N CYS A 124 6.97 -5.11 12.58
CA CYS A 124 6.95 -6.27 11.71
C CYS A 124 7.83 -7.37 12.29
N SER A 125 7.31 -8.60 12.27
CA SER A 125 8.05 -9.80 12.65
C SER A 125 7.84 -10.88 11.60
N TYR A 126 8.92 -11.60 11.32
CA TYR A 126 8.91 -12.75 10.43
C TYR A 126 9.25 -14.01 11.23
N SER A 127 8.43 -15.04 11.06
CA SER A 127 8.67 -16.36 11.62
C SER A 127 9.14 -17.30 10.52
N LEU A 128 10.42 -17.67 10.55
CA LEU A 128 10.99 -18.69 9.66
C LEU A 128 10.29 -20.04 9.78
N VAL A 129 9.87 -20.42 10.99
CA VAL A 129 9.23 -21.73 11.27
C VAL A 129 7.84 -21.82 10.66
N ALA A 130 7.09 -20.71 10.70
CA ALA A 130 5.76 -20.63 10.12
C ALA A 130 5.77 -20.10 8.67
N SER A 131 6.94 -19.68 8.18
CA SER A 131 7.11 -18.92 6.95
C SER A 131 6.07 -17.79 6.84
N ARG A 132 5.93 -17.00 7.91
CA ARG A 132 4.79 -16.08 8.09
C ARG A 132 5.25 -14.73 8.58
N THR A 133 4.75 -13.67 7.95
CA THR A 133 5.02 -12.28 8.30
C THR A 133 3.80 -11.64 8.92
N THR A 134 4.01 -11.06 10.09
CA THR A 134 3.01 -10.28 10.80
C THR A 134 3.50 -8.85 10.96
N CYS A 135 2.77 -7.90 10.38
CA CYS A 135 3.02 -6.46 10.55
C CYS A 135 1.80 -5.78 11.16
N ALA A 136 2.04 -4.83 12.06
CA ALA A 136 1.00 -3.97 12.60
C ALA A 136 1.35 -2.51 12.32
N VAL A 137 0.53 -1.85 11.50
CA VAL A 137 0.74 -0.47 11.08
C VAL A 137 -0.31 0.40 11.72
N THR A 138 0.11 1.34 12.58
CA THR A 138 -0.80 2.28 13.23
C THR A 138 -0.59 3.67 12.67
N LEU A 139 -1.62 4.18 11.98
CA LEU A 139 -1.73 5.57 11.56
C LEU A 139 -2.32 6.43 12.67
N ASN A 140 -1.86 7.68 12.76
CA ASN A 140 -2.40 8.73 13.64
C ASN A 140 -2.57 8.28 15.10
N SER A 141 -1.57 7.57 15.64
CA SER A 141 -1.59 7.06 17.01
C SER A 141 -1.95 8.15 18.02
N GLY A 142 -2.91 7.87 18.90
CA GLY A 142 -3.36 8.81 19.93
C GLY A 142 -4.36 9.86 19.44
N SER A 143 -4.95 9.71 18.24
CA SER A 143 -5.99 10.59 17.70
C SER A 143 -7.34 9.90 17.53
N SER A 144 -8.40 10.67 17.29
CA SER A 144 -9.73 10.12 16.95
C SER A 144 -9.79 9.44 15.57
N THR A 145 -8.73 9.57 14.77
CA THR A 145 -8.58 8.96 13.44
C THR A 145 -7.49 7.88 13.45
N GLU A 146 -7.20 7.30 14.61
CA GLU A 146 -6.26 6.20 14.74
C GLU A 146 -6.78 4.97 13.98
N ILE A 147 -5.96 4.45 13.08
CA ILE A 147 -6.26 3.23 12.32
C ILE A 147 -5.08 2.30 12.46
N THR A 148 -5.33 1.10 12.97
CA THR A 148 -4.34 0.01 12.96
C THR A 148 -4.74 -1.03 11.92
N ARG A 149 -3.83 -1.37 11.01
CA ARG A 149 -3.97 -2.50 10.08
C ARG A 149 -2.97 -3.57 10.40
N PHE A 150 -3.43 -4.81 10.31
CA PHE A 150 -2.60 -5.99 10.46
C PHE A 150 -2.39 -6.63 9.09
N ILE A 151 -1.15 -6.96 8.79
CA ILE A 151 -0.77 -7.82 7.66
C ILE A 151 -0.35 -9.13 8.27
N ASP A 152 -0.93 -10.22 7.78
CA ASP A 152 -0.66 -11.55 8.30
C ASP A 152 -0.67 -12.53 7.13
N GLU A 153 0.49 -12.66 6.49
CA GLU A 153 0.65 -13.36 5.22
C GLU A 153 1.73 -14.45 5.33
N THR A 154 1.50 -15.57 4.65
CA THR A 154 2.49 -16.63 4.48
C THR A 154 3.42 -16.26 3.32
N ILE A 155 4.71 -16.44 3.49
CA ILE A 155 5.77 -16.08 2.55
C ILE A 155 6.55 -17.31 2.15
N VAL A 156 6.64 -17.58 0.84
CA VAL A 156 7.33 -18.78 0.32
C VAL A 156 8.68 -18.44 -0.32
N GLY A 157 9.01 -17.16 -0.53
CA GLY A 157 10.24 -16.70 -1.18
C GLY A 157 10.67 -15.29 -0.77
N PRO A 158 11.71 -14.71 -1.41
CA PRO A 158 12.06 -13.31 -1.19
C PRO A 158 10.84 -12.42 -1.51
N SER A 159 10.52 -11.54 -0.57
CA SER A 159 9.23 -10.82 -0.61
C SER A 159 9.37 -9.37 -0.24
N ILE A 160 8.48 -8.56 -0.80
CA ILE A 160 8.31 -7.15 -0.44
C ILE A 160 6.93 -6.97 0.17
N VAL A 161 6.90 -6.32 1.33
CA VAL A 161 5.70 -5.82 1.98
C VAL A 161 5.74 -4.31 1.89
N ALA A 162 4.68 -3.70 1.36
CA ALA A 162 4.55 -2.24 1.34
C ALA A 162 3.22 -1.82 1.96
N VAL A 163 3.27 -0.74 2.73
CA VAL A 163 2.08 -0.13 3.32
C VAL A 163 2.07 1.35 2.96
N VAL A 164 0.96 1.75 2.36
CA VAL A 164 0.78 3.08 1.81
C VAL A 164 -0.46 3.70 2.42
N ASP A 165 -0.36 4.96 2.82
CA ASP A 165 -1.46 5.78 3.26
C ASP A 165 -1.75 6.92 2.27
N THR A 166 -3.03 7.23 2.13
CA THR A 166 -3.53 8.33 1.31
C THR A 166 -4.86 8.80 1.91
N ILE A 167 -5.38 9.93 1.44
CA ILE A 167 -6.64 10.48 1.90
C ILE A 167 -7.72 10.30 0.82
N HIS A 168 -8.89 9.81 1.22
CA HIS A 168 -10.10 9.91 0.42
C HIS A 168 -10.84 11.19 0.79
N GLU A 169 -11.09 12.04 -0.19
CA GLU A 169 -11.94 13.22 0.03
C GLU A 169 -13.41 12.86 -0.15
N GLY A 170 -14.20 13.09 0.89
CA GLY A 170 -15.63 12.80 0.89
C GLY A 170 -16.42 13.69 -0.08
N ILE A 171 -17.55 13.19 -0.58
CA ILE A 171 -18.47 13.97 -1.41
C ILE A 171 -19.20 15.00 -0.54
N GLY A 172 -18.95 16.28 -0.80
CA GLY A 172 -19.70 17.39 -0.21
C GLY A 172 -19.16 17.81 1.16
N SER A 173 -19.93 17.57 2.23
CA SER A 173 -19.57 17.93 3.62
C SER A 173 -19.15 16.72 4.45
N LEU A 174 -18.94 15.56 3.81
CA LEU A 174 -18.43 14.37 4.48
C LEU A 174 -16.93 14.56 4.76
N SER A 175 -16.49 14.11 5.93
CA SER A 175 -15.09 14.23 6.35
C SER A 175 -14.17 13.39 5.49
N ASP A 176 -12.96 13.89 5.26
CA ASP A 176 -11.90 13.13 4.60
C ASP A 176 -11.56 11.88 5.42
N GLU A 177 -11.46 10.72 4.75
CA GLU A 177 -11.19 9.43 5.39
C GLU A 177 -9.78 8.94 5.02
N PRO A 178 -8.92 8.63 6.01
CA PRO A 178 -7.61 8.05 5.73
C PRO A 178 -7.75 6.61 5.19
N LEU A 179 -7.09 6.36 4.08
CA LEU A 179 -7.00 5.07 3.42
C LEU A 179 -5.62 4.46 3.70
N LEU A 180 -5.60 3.33 4.40
CA LEU A 180 -4.40 2.53 4.62
C LEU A 180 -4.46 1.25 3.78
N LEU A 181 -3.48 1.09 2.88
CA LEU A 181 -3.44 0.05 1.87
C LEU A 181 -2.19 -0.82 2.08
N PRO A 182 -2.36 -2.06 2.57
CA PRO A 182 -1.28 -3.03 2.59
C PRO A 182 -1.21 -3.79 1.26
N ALA A 183 0.00 -4.08 0.82
CA ALA A 183 0.29 -4.97 -0.29
C ALA A 183 1.51 -5.86 0.03
N VAL A 184 1.41 -7.12 -0.33
CA VAL A 184 2.49 -8.11 -0.21
C VAL A 184 2.67 -8.76 -1.57
N GLN A 185 3.91 -8.82 -2.05
CA GLN A 185 4.27 -9.66 -3.18
C GLN A 185 5.45 -10.53 -2.82
N GLU A 186 5.32 -11.79 -3.16
CA GLU A 186 6.36 -12.80 -3.14
C GLU A 186 6.73 -13.23 -4.56
N VAL A 187 7.97 -13.65 -4.74
CA VAL A 187 8.47 -14.19 -6.01
C VAL A 187 8.44 -15.71 -5.96
N TYR A 188 7.64 -16.31 -6.84
CA TYR A 188 7.63 -17.73 -7.10
C TYR A 188 8.33 -18.03 -8.42
N PHE A 189 9.39 -18.84 -8.39
CA PHE A 189 9.94 -19.44 -9.60
C PHE A 189 9.48 -20.89 -9.70
N THR A 190 8.51 -21.14 -10.58
CA THR A 190 8.19 -22.49 -11.02
C THR A 190 9.27 -22.96 -12.00
N LYS A 191 9.96 -24.04 -11.64
CA LYS A 191 10.93 -24.72 -12.51
C LYS A 191 10.27 -25.41 -13.69
#